data_AF-A0A967Y8L4-F1
#
_entry.id   AF-A0A967Y8L4-F1
#
_cell.length_a   1.000
_cell.length_b   1.000
_cell.length_c   1.000
_cell.angle_alpha   90.00
_cell.angle_beta   90.00
_cell.angle_gamma   90.00
#
_symmetry.space_group_name_H-M   'P 1'
#
loop_
_entity.id
_entity.type
_entity.pdbx_description
1 polymer ?
#
loop_
_entity_poly.entity_id
_entity_poly.type
_entity_poly.pdbx_seq_one_letter_code
_entity_poly.pdbx_strand_id
1 'polypeptide(L)' 'RLSELGAPPDGELARAMEEALGLGERLLGLATDTGPEITEALRSGQRVLLEGAQGTALDLDHGTYPFVTSSNTTAGG' A
#
# COMPACT_ATOMS: atom_id res chain seq x y z
N ARG A 1 -9.95 -1.37 -23.38
CA ARG A 1 -9.13 -0.79 -22.28
C ARG A 1 -9.46 -1.31 -20.87
N LEU A 2 -10.66 -1.85 -20.59
CA LEU A 2 -10.94 -2.72 -19.42
C LEU A 2 -11.64 -4.02 -19.85
N SER A 3 -12.49 -3.91 -20.87
CA SER A 3 -12.99 -5.04 -21.68
C SER A 3 -11.89 -5.95 -22.26
N GLU A 4 -10.69 -5.41 -22.45
CA GLU A 4 -9.50 -6.15 -22.90
C GLU A 4 -8.91 -7.07 -21.81
N LEU A 5 -9.28 -6.84 -20.55
CA LEU A 5 -8.87 -7.64 -19.39
C LEU A 5 -9.96 -8.67 -18.99
N GLY A 6 -11.00 -8.84 -19.81
CA GLY A 6 -12.07 -9.83 -19.57
C GLY A 6 -13.09 -9.44 -18.51
N ALA A 7 -13.03 -8.21 -17.97
CA ALA A 7 -14.00 -7.73 -17.01
C ALA A 7 -15.35 -7.46 -17.72
N PRO A 8 -16.46 -8.07 -17.26
CA PRO A 8 -17.77 -7.72 -17.78
C PRO A 8 -18.04 -6.23 -17.46
N PRO A 9 -18.59 -5.45 -18.40
CA PRO A 9 -19.04 -4.09 -18.10
C PRO A 9 -20.33 -4.19 -17.29
N ASP A 10 -20.22 -4.54 -16.01
CA ASP A 10 -21.34 -4.51 -15.08
C ASP A 10 -21.34 -3.22 -14.25
N GLY A 11 -22.49 -2.91 -13.67
CA GLY A 11 -22.67 -1.69 -12.87
C GLY A 11 -21.80 -1.65 -11.61
N GLU A 12 -21.25 -2.79 -11.18
CA GLU A 12 -20.40 -2.87 -10.00
C GLU A 12 -19.01 -2.28 -10.29
N LEU A 13 -18.40 -2.64 -11.42
CA LEU A 13 -17.13 -2.04 -11.84
C LEU A 13 -17.25 -0.53 -12.03
N ALA A 14 -18.31 -0.07 -12.71
CA ALA A 14 -18.53 1.36 -12.93
C ALA A 14 -18.65 2.14 -11.61
N ARG A 15 -19.39 1.58 -10.64
CA ARG A 15 -19.54 2.17 -9.30
C ARG A 15 -18.21 2.19 -8.53
N ALA A 16 -17.44 1.10 -8.56
CA ALA A 16 -16.14 1.02 -7.89
C ALA A 16 -15.14 2.04 -8.49
N MET A 17 -15.16 2.22 -9.81
CA MET A 17 -14.35 3.23 -10.47
C MET A 17 -14.76 4.65 -10.08
N GLU A 18 -16.06 4.95 -10.05
CA GLU A 18 -16.58 6.25 -9.63
C GLU A 18 -16.16 6.57 -8.19
N GLU A 19 -16.30 5.61 -7.27
CA GLU A 19 -15.88 5.76 -5.88
C GLU A 19 -14.37 6.00 -5.75
N ALA A 20 -13.54 5.18 -6.41
CA ALA A 20 -12.10 5.32 -6.36
C ALA A 20 -11.61 6.64 -6.96
N LEU A 21 -12.16 7.04 -8.12
CA LEU A 21 -11.79 8.30 -8.77
C LEU A 21 -12.27 9.52 -7.99
N GLY A 22 -13.43 9.43 -7.32
CA GLY A 22 -13.95 10.48 -6.45
C GLY A 22 -13.04 10.80 -5.25
N LEU A 23 -12.18 9.87 -4.83
CA LEU A 23 -11.18 10.09 -3.77
C LEU A 23 -9.90 10.76 -4.27
N GLY A 24 -9.69 10.83 -5.58
CA GLY A 24 -8.42 11.20 -6.21
C GLY A 24 -7.90 12.57 -5.75
N GLU A 25 -8.72 13.62 -5.81
CA GLU A 25 -8.31 14.97 -5.41
C GLU A 25 -7.83 15.02 -3.95
N ARG A 26 -8.57 14.37 -3.04
CA ARG A 26 -8.24 14.34 -1.62
C ARG A 26 -6.94 13.56 -1.34
N LEU A 27 -6.76 12.41 -1.99
CA LEU A 27 -5.58 11.56 -1.77
C LEU A 27 -4.32 12.17 -2.41
N LEU A 28 -4.44 12.72 -3.62
CA LEU A 28 -3.31 13.35 -4.30
C LEU A 28 -2.85 14.63 -3.59
N GLY A 29 -3.74 15.34 -2.90
CA GLY A 29 -3.36 16.45 -2.02
C GLY A 29 -2.51 16.05 -0.80
N LEU A 30 -2.47 14.75 -0.45
CA LEU A 30 -1.65 14.20 0.64
C LEU A 30 -0.37 13.50 0.14
N ALA A 31 -0.25 13.30 -1.18
CA ALA A 31 0.85 12.55 -1.77
C ALA A 31 2.15 13.37 -1.77
N THR A 32 3.26 12.67 -1.58
CA THR A 32 4.62 13.23 -1.56
C THR A 32 5.62 12.17 -2.02
N ASP A 33 6.83 12.59 -2.39
CA ASP A 33 7.92 11.65 -2.64
C ASP A 33 8.52 11.20 -1.30
N THR A 34 8.02 10.06 -0.81
CA THR A 34 8.29 9.57 0.54
C THR A 34 9.78 9.24 0.77
N GLY A 35 10.50 8.78 -0.27
CA GLY A 35 11.90 8.39 -0.15
C GLY A 35 12.82 9.58 0.20
N PRO A 36 12.84 10.65 -0.62
CA PRO A 36 13.56 11.88 -0.33
C PRO A 36 13.11 12.55 0.98
N GLU A 37 11.81 12.56 1.28
CA GLU A 37 11.29 13.21 2.50
C GLU A 37 11.80 12.53 3.77
N ILE A 38 11.73 11.20 3.84
CA ILE A 38 12.31 10.43 4.96
C ILE A 38 13.82 10.64 5.03
N THR A 39 14.51 10.64 3.88
CA THR A 39 15.97 10.83 3.83
C THR A 39 16.38 12.19 4.39
N GLU A 40 15.66 13.26 4.04
CA GLU A 40 15.95 14.61 4.53
C GLU A 40 15.60 14.78 6.01
N ALA A 41 14.49 14.19 6.47
CA ALA A 41 14.14 14.18 7.89
C ALA A 41 15.25 13.53 8.74
N LEU A 42 15.79 12.39 8.29
CA LEU A 42 16.91 11.73 8.96
C LEU A 42 18.19 12.58 8.94
N ARG A 43 18.52 13.20 7.80
CA ARG A 43 19.70 14.08 7.66
C ARG A 43 19.62 15.33 8.54
N SER A 44 18.43 15.87 8.73
CA SER A 44 18.17 17.01 9.61
C SER A 44 18.08 16.64 11.09
N GLY A 45 18.35 15.38 11.46
CA GLY A 45 18.39 14.91 12.84
C GLY A 45 17.02 14.66 13.46
N GLN A 46 15.97 14.56 12.64
CA GLN A 46 14.64 14.18 13.11
C GLN A 46 14.57 12.68 13.40
N ARG A 47 13.56 12.27 14.17
CA ARG A 47 13.29 10.86 14.47
C ARG A 47 12.13 10.39 13.61
N VAL A 48 12.32 9.24 12.95
CA VAL A 48 11.30 8.57 12.14
C VAL A 48 10.91 7.27 12.86
N LEU A 49 9.61 7.08 13.09
CA LEU A 49 9.06 5.83 13.61
C LEU A 49 8.53 5.01 12.43
N LEU A 50 9.05 3.80 12.26
CA LEU A 50 8.52 2.83 11.29
C LEU A 50 7.52 1.93 12.00
N GLU A 51 6.24 2.05 11.65
CA GLU A 51 5.18 1.20 12.18
C GLU A 51 5.04 -0.05 11.31
N GLY A 52 5.46 -1.20 11.83
CA GLY A 52 5.25 -2.49 11.19
C GLY A 52 3.79 -2.93 11.33
N ALA A 53 3.23 -3.46 10.24
CA ALA A 53 1.90 -4.08 10.26
C ALA A 53 2.01 -5.60 10.45
N GLN A 54 1.00 -6.18 11.11
CA GLN A 54 0.91 -7.61 11.42
C GLN A 54 2.03 -8.07 12.40
N GLY A 55 2.50 -9.30 12.28
CA GLY A 55 3.57 -9.81 13.15
C GLY A 55 4.36 -10.92 12.47
N THR A 56 5.59 -11.12 12.92
CA THR A 56 6.59 -12.00 12.29
C THR A 56 6.11 -13.42 11.99
N ALA A 57 5.21 -13.98 12.80
CA ALA A 57 4.64 -15.30 12.55
C ALA A 57 3.77 -15.38 11.28
N LEU A 58 3.33 -14.23 10.77
CA LEU A 58 2.56 -14.06 9.54
C LEU A 58 3.43 -13.62 8.35
N ASP A 59 4.76 -13.53 8.51
CA ASP A 59 5.68 -13.20 7.43
C ASP A 59 5.57 -14.19 6.26
N LEU A 60 5.64 -13.68 5.03
CA LEU A 60 5.53 -14.50 3.82
C LEU A 60 6.60 -15.62 3.76
N ASP A 61 7.84 -15.30 4.13
CA ASP A 61 8.98 -16.22 3.99
C ASP A 61 9.29 -16.98 5.29
N HIS A 62 9.07 -16.34 6.42
CA HIS A 62 9.49 -16.84 7.73
C HIS A 62 8.32 -17.26 8.64
N GLY A 63 7.09 -17.03 8.21
CA GLY A 63 5.88 -17.40 8.93
C GLY A 63 5.44 -18.84 8.69
N THR A 64 4.25 -19.16 9.19
CA THR A 64 3.67 -20.51 9.08
C THR A 64 2.95 -20.73 7.75
N TYR A 65 3.70 -20.72 6.64
CA TYR A 65 3.12 -20.89 5.30
C TYR A 65 2.27 -22.18 5.22
N PRO A 66 1.08 -22.16 4.57
CA PRO A 66 0.47 -21.06 3.82
C PRO A 66 -0.40 -20.10 4.65
N PHE A 67 -0.43 -20.25 5.98
CA PHE A 67 -1.22 -19.40 6.89
C PHE A 67 -0.47 -18.12 7.26
N VAL A 68 -0.06 -17.37 6.23
CA VAL A 68 0.75 -16.14 6.31
C VAL A 68 0.06 -15.02 5.54
N THR A 69 0.56 -13.80 5.69
CA THR A 69 0.18 -12.68 4.83
C THR A 69 0.92 -12.73 3.49
N SER A 70 0.57 -11.83 2.57
CA SER A 70 1.22 -11.73 1.25
C SER A 70 2.42 -10.79 1.22
N SER A 71 2.96 -10.40 2.38
CA SER A 71 4.11 -9.49 2.51
C SER A 71 5.07 -9.93 3.61
N ASN A 72 6.26 -9.34 3.61
CA ASN A 72 7.19 -9.50 4.73
C ASN A 72 6.76 -8.60 5.90
N THR A 73 6.79 -9.16 7.11
CA THR A 73 6.40 -8.49 8.36
C THR A 73 7.57 -8.41 9.34
N THR A 74 8.74 -8.89 8.93
CA THR A 74 10.00 -8.72 9.65
C THR A 74 10.60 -7.33 9.40
N ALA A 75 11.66 -6.98 10.13
CA ALA A 75 12.30 -5.66 10.03
C ALA A 75 12.96 -5.36 8.67
N GLY A 76 13.01 -6.33 7.75
CA GLY A 76 13.53 -6.14 6.39
C GLY A 76 12.49 -5.66 5.38
N GLY A 77 11.20 -5.57 5.77
CA GLY A 77 10.12 -5.04 4.94
C GLY A 77 10.19 -3.54 4.70
#